data_AF-A0A941X5U5-F1
#
_entry.id   AF-A0A941X5U5-F1
#
_cell.length_a   1.000
_cell.length_b   1.000
_cell.length_c   1.000
_cell.angle_alpha   90.00
_cell.angle_beta   90.00
_cell.angle_gamma   90.00
#
_symmetry.space_group_name_H-M   'P 1'
#
loop_
_entity.id
_entity.type
_entity.pdbx_description
1 polymer ?
#
loop_
_entity_poly.entity_id
_entity_poly.type
_entity_poly.pdbx_seq_one_letter_code
_entity_poly.pdbx_strand_id
1 'polypeptide(L)'
;MILKKTIINGKDVYEPISYEDALVYNNKDELLFTSDDEKDEFEDKVELIDDINEKIEDLNEQIDNIIEELDDTGKSKYFSLLEEKRDMLNGLKKNYSTDTEDTLDKIEDELDEIEDEINKFNDEGVDFNDVKIKNNSKNVEFDSLNGQNNVSFEKDFKDKFSSVFDNIFNGKKNNKMKNIIFTLPFMSKNDLHELVEKILNDDEKYKELNIVVILPFLDKEYCDQLFMRFVLEGKACKHSIVTIVPFVSKTCLSKFVDEYINGKYQDVEMNMLYQFLDSEDVKKVFNYILSKTND
;
A
#
# COMPACT_ATOMS: atom_id res chain seq x y z
N MET A 1 -5.23 -7.19 -42.27
CA MET A 1 -4.23 -7.98 -41.54
C MET A 1 -2.93 -7.18 -41.41
N ILE A 2 -2.37 -7.14 -40.20
CA ILE A 2 -1.08 -6.48 -39.95
C ILE A 2 0.03 -7.53 -39.99
N LEU A 3 1.13 -7.20 -40.67
CA LEU A 3 2.34 -8.00 -40.76
C LEU A 3 3.50 -7.27 -40.10
N LYS A 4 4.30 -7.98 -39.33
CA LYS A 4 5.55 -7.48 -38.77
C LYS A 4 6.73 -7.97 -39.59
N LYS A 5 7.67 -7.06 -39.89
CA LYS A 5 8.96 -7.38 -40.49
C LYS A 5 9.89 -8.08 -39.48
N THR A 6 10.40 -9.25 -39.85
CA THR A 6 11.38 -10.02 -39.07
C THR A 6 12.52 -10.44 -40.00
N ILE A 7 13.77 -10.39 -39.52
CA ILE A 7 14.94 -10.84 -40.30
C ILE A 7 15.23 -12.30 -39.97
N ILE A 8 15.07 -13.18 -40.95
CA ILE A 8 15.43 -14.60 -40.83
C ILE A 8 16.48 -14.92 -41.90
N ASN A 9 17.66 -15.38 -41.48
CA ASN A 9 18.79 -15.71 -42.36
C ASN A 9 19.20 -14.55 -43.30
N GLY A 10 19.15 -13.31 -42.81
CA GLY A 10 19.51 -12.12 -43.59
C GLY A 10 18.51 -11.75 -44.69
N LYS A 11 17.31 -12.34 -44.67
CA LYS A 11 16.18 -11.97 -45.52
C LYS A 11 15.05 -11.41 -44.70
N ASP A 12 14.39 -10.42 -45.28
CA ASP A 12 13.17 -9.86 -44.75
C ASP A 12 12.04 -10.89 -44.91
N VAL A 13 11.44 -11.27 -43.79
CA VAL A 13 10.28 -12.14 -43.68
C VAL A 13 9.17 -11.36 -42.98
N TYR A 14 7.92 -11.60 -43.37
CA TYR A 14 6.77 -10.93 -42.81
C TYR A 14 5.87 -11.94 -42.11
N GLU A 15 5.59 -11.70 -40.84
CA GLU A 15 4.81 -12.59 -40.00
C GLU A 15 3.55 -11.87 -39.51
N PRO A 16 2.40 -12.55 -39.39
CA PRO A 16 1.19 -11.97 -38.83
C PRO A 16 1.41 -11.49 -37.40
N ILE A 17 0.90 -10.30 -37.08
CA ILE A 17 0.84 -9.78 -35.70
C ILE A 17 -0.62 -9.47 -35.37
N SER A 18 -1.01 -9.64 -34.10
CA SER A 18 -2.34 -9.24 -33.64
C SER A 18 -2.46 -7.71 -33.66
N TYR A 19 -3.69 -7.22 -33.67
CA TYR A 19 -3.93 -5.77 -33.67
C TYR A 19 -3.44 -5.14 -32.37
N GLU A 20 -3.70 -5.81 -31.24
CA GLU A 20 -3.30 -5.40 -29.90
C GLU A 20 -1.77 -5.39 -29.74
N ASP A 21 -1.08 -6.44 -30.23
CA ASP A 21 0.39 -6.50 -30.18
C ASP A 21 1.03 -5.46 -31.11
N ALA A 22 0.39 -5.13 -32.23
CA ALA A 22 0.85 -4.08 -33.14
C ALA A 22 0.74 -2.69 -32.49
N LEU A 23 -0.32 -2.42 -31.72
CA LEU A 23 -0.51 -1.15 -31.00
C LEU A 23 0.58 -0.88 -29.96
N VAL A 24 1.16 -1.92 -29.35
CA VAL A 24 2.26 -1.77 -28.38
C VAL A 24 3.64 -2.04 -28.99
N TYR A 25 3.74 -2.23 -30.30
CA TYR A 25 5.00 -2.53 -30.97
C TYR A 25 5.89 -1.28 -31.13
N ASN A 26 7.09 -1.31 -30.55
CA ASN A 26 8.00 -0.15 -30.49
C ASN A 26 8.42 0.42 -31.86
N ASN A 27 8.53 -0.41 -32.90
CA ASN A 27 8.99 0.04 -34.22
C ASN A 27 7.86 -0.05 -35.25
N LYS A 28 7.03 0.99 -35.30
CA LYS A 28 5.86 1.04 -36.20
C LYS A 28 6.24 0.99 -37.68
N ASP A 29 7.44 1.44 -38.04
CA ASP A 29 7.96 1.38 -39.42
C ASP A 29 8.19 -0.06 -39.93
N GLU A 30 8.25 -1.03 -39.03
CA GLU A 30 8.36 -2.46 -39.38
C GLU A 30 7.00 -3.13 -39.58
N LEU A 31 5.89 -2.41 -39.39
CA LEU A 31 4.55 -2.91 -39.62
C LEU A 31 4.13 -2.68 -41.08
N LEU A 32 3.46 -3.67 -41.64
CA LEU A 32 2.94 -3.67 -43.00
C LEU A 32 1.46 -4.00 -42.97
N PHE A 33 0.67 -3.12 -43.58
CA PHE A 33 -0.79 -3.22 -43.62
C PHE A 33 -1.22 -3.80 -44.96
N THR A 34 -2.28 -4.61 -44.95
CA THR A 34 -2.79 -5.21 -46.19
C THR A 34 -3.68 -4.28 -47.02
N SER A 35 -4.09 -3.14 -46.45
CA SER A 35 -4.88 -2.10 -47.11
C SER A 35 -4.61 -0.74 -46.49
N ASP A 36 -4.75 0.32 -47.28
CA ASP A 36 -4.63 1.70 -46.80
C ASP A 36 -5.71 2.02 -45.74
N ASP A 37 -6.97 1.57 -45.95
CA ASP A 37 -8.04 1.75 -44.95
C ASP A 37 -7.71 1.16 -43.56
N GLU A 38 -6.98 0.05 -43.50
CA GLU A 38 -6.58 -0.59 -42.23
C GLU A 38 -5.42 0.15 -41.58
N LYS A 39 -4.55 0.71 -42.41
CA LYS A 39 -3.43 1.53 -41.96
C LYS A 39 -3.95 2.83 -41.34
N ASP A 40 -4.88 3.50 -42.02
CA ASP A 40 -5.49 4.74 -41.54
C ASP A 40 -6.20 4.52 -40.19
N GLU A 41 -7.03 3.47 -40.05
CA GLU A 41 -7.68 3.14 -38.76
C GLU A 41 -6.67 2.83 -37.65
N PHE A 42 -5.53 2.24 -37.99
CA PHE A 42 -4.48 1.95 -37.02
C PHE A 42 -3.73 3.22 -36.59
N GLU A 43 -3.40 4.10 -37.53
CA GLU A 43 -2.76 5.39 -37.25
C GLU A 43 -3.65 6.26 -36.35
N ASP A 44 -4.96 6.34 -36.63
CA ASP A 44 -5.93 7.05 -35.80
C ASP A 44 -5.94 6.53 -34.34
N LYS A 45 -5.88 5.20 -34.14
CA LYS A 45 -5.83 4.63 -32.78
C LYS A 45 -4.49 4.81 -32.09
N VAL A 46 -3.38 4.87 -32.84
CA VAL A 46 -2.07 5.17 -32.26
C VAL A 46 -2.04 6.62 -31.78
N GLU A 47 -2.56 7.57 -32.57
CA GLU A 47 -2.67 8.98 -32.18
C GLU A 47 -3.52 9.13 -30.91
N LEU A 48 -4.69 8.48 -30.85
CA LEU A 48 -5.53 8.47 -29.64
C LEU A 48 -4.80 7.90 -28.41
N ILE A 49 -4.02 6.84 -28.57
CA ILE A 49 -3.25 6.22 -27.49
C ILE A 49 -2.16 7.18 -27.00
N ASP A 50 -1.49 7.88 -27.91
CA ASP A 50 -0.46 8.85 -27.57
C ASP A 50 -1.07 10.04 -26.80
N ASP A 51 -2.21 10.58 -27.25
CA ASP A 51 -2.95 11.65 -26.55
C ASP A 51 -3.39 11.21 -25.14
N ILE A 52 -3.91 9.99 -25.00
CA ILE A 52 -4.29 9.41 -23.71
C ILE A 52 -3.06 9.27 -22.79
N ASN A 53 -1.92 8.87 -23.33
CA ASN A 53 -0.69 8.70 -22.56
C ASN A 53 -0.14 10.03 -22.06
N GLU A 54 -0.19 11.07 -22.89
CA GLU A 54 0.15 12.45 -22.52
C GLU A 54 -0.76 12.93 -21.39
N LYS A 55 -2.08 12.78 -21.53
CA LYS A 55 -3.04 13.14 -20.46
C LYS A 55 -2.80 12.37 -19.16
N ILE A 56 -2.45 11.08 -19.23
CA ILE A 56 -2.08 10.30 -18.04
C ILE A 56 -0.81 10.84 -17.38
N GLU A 57 0.18 11.29 -18.16
CA GLU A 57 1.41 11.87 -17.64
C GLU A 57 1.12 13.20 -16.92
N ASP A 58 0.32 14.08 -17.55
CA ASP A 58 -0.12 15.35 -16.96
C ASP A 58 -0.87 15.15 -15.64
N LEU A 59 -1.81 14.20 -15.58
CA LEU A 59 -2.56 13.91 -14.34
C LEU A 59 -1.66 13.32 -13.23
N ASN A 60 -0.65 12.53 -13.60
CA ASN A 60 0.33 12.04 -12.61
C ASN A 60 1.20 13.19 -12.08
N GLU A 61 1.57 14.15 -12.93
CA GLU A 61 2.28 15.36 -12.51
C GLU A 61 1.40 16.23 -11.60
N GLN A 62 0.11 16.39 -11.92
CA GLN A 62 -0.84 17.10 -11.04
C GLN A 62 -0.93 16.43 -9.66
N ILE A 63 -1.02 15.10 -9.61
CA ILE A 63 -0.97 14.35 -8.34
C ILE A 63 0.31 14.63 -7.57
N ASP A 64 1.47 14.61 -8.22
CA ASP A 64 2.75 14.89 -7.56
C ASP A 64 2.80 16.31 -7.00
N ASN A 65 2.36 17.30 -7.77
CA ASN A 65 2.27 18.70 -7.32
C ASN A 65 1.37 18.84 -6.10
N ILE A 66 0.18 18.24 -6.13
CA ILE A 66 -0.73 18.21 -4.98
C ILE A 66 -0.03 17.59 -3.77
N ILE A 67 0.61 16.43 -3.91
CA ILE A 67 1.30 15.74 -2.80
C ILE A 67 2.45 16.59 -2.23
N GLU A 68 3.18 17.31 -3.07
CA GLU A 68 4.26 18.19 -2.64
C GLU A 68 3.75 19.38 -1.81
N GLU A 69 2.60 19.94 -2.18
CA GLU A 69 1.98 21.07 -1.47
C GLU A 69 1.26 20.68 -0.18
N LEU A 70 0.85 19.41 -0.04
CA LEU A 70 0.17 18.92 1.16
C LEU A 70 1.09 18.91 2.40
N ASP A 71 0.58 19.49 3.49
CA ASP A 71 1.14 19.33 4.83
C ASP A 71 0.83 17.93 5.41
N ASP A 72 1.29 17.64 6.63
CA ASP A 72 1.10 16.34 7.27
C ASP A 72 -0.40 15.98 7.44
N THR A 73 -1.27 16.98 7.62
CA THR A 73 -2.72 16.80 7.80
C THR A 73 -3.39 16.48 6.48
N GLY A 74 -3.05 17.25 5.44
CA GLY A 74 -3.50 17.05 4.08
C GLY A 74 -3.07 15.69 3.53
N LYS A 75 -1.81 15.29 3.76
CA LYS A 75 -1.32 13.95 3.41
C LYS A 75 -2.11 12.86 4.10
N SER A 76 -2.43 13.00 5.39
CA SER A 76 -3.27 12.01 6.08
C SER A 76 -4.68 11.88 5.50
N LYS A 77 -5.20 12.91 4.85
CA LYS A 77 -6.56 12.94 4.32
C LYS A 77 -6.65 12.47 2.87
N TYR A 78 -5.74 12.94 2.02
CA TYR A 78 -5.84 12.76 0.57
C TYR A 78 -4.84 11.74 -0.01
N PHE A 79 -3.75 11.41 0.68
CA PHE A 79 -2.68 10.58 0.10
C PHE A 79 -3.19 9.20 -0.39
N SER A 80 -4.03 8.52 0.38
CA SER A 80 -4.59 7.23 -0.05
C SER A 80 -5.50 7.35 -1.28
N LEU A 81 -6.26 8.46 -1.39
CA LEU A 81 -7.12 8.72 -2.53
C LEU A 81 -6.29 9.05 -3.78
N LEU A 82 -5.26 9.90 -3.63
CA LEU A 82 -4.35 10.27 -4.71
C LEU A 82 -3.56 9.07 -5.24
N GLU A 83 -3.10 8.18 -4.35
CA GLU A 83 -2.45 6.92 -4.74
C GLU A 83 -3.44 5.94 -5.42
N GLU A 84 -4.71 5.89 -4.98
CA GLU A 84 -5.74 5.11 -5.68
C GLU A 84 -5.95 5.63 -7.12
N LYS A 85 -6.00 6.95 -7.32
CA LYS A 85 -6.11 7.57 -8.65
C LYS A 85 -4.88 7.29 -9.52
N ARG A 86 -3.68 7.40 -8.95
CA ARG A 86 -2.42 7.01 -9.61
C ARG A 86 -2.43 5.55 -10.06
N ASP A 87 -2.93 4.64 -9.21
CA ASP A 87 -3.07 3.23 -9.57
C ASP A 87 -4.10 3.02 -10.70
N MET A 88 -5.19 3.77 -10.71
CA MET A 88 -6.16 3.76 -11.81
C MET A 88 -5.53 4.23 -13.13
N LEU A 89 -4.81 5.36 -13.12
CA LEU A 89 -4.08 5.88 -14.29
C LEU A 89 -3.06 4.87 -14.84
N ASN A 90 -2.28 4.25 -13.95
CA ASN A 90 -1.32 3.20 -14.33
C ASN A 90 -1.99 1.93 -14.87
N GLY A 91 -3.21 1.64 -14.42
CA GLY A 91 -4.04 0.56 -14.95
C GLY A 91 -4.53 0.82 -16.37
N LEU A 92 -4.91 2.07 -16.68
CA LEU A 92 -5.40 2.49 -18.00
C LEU A 92 -4.30 2.39 -19.08
N LYS A 93 -3.04 2.70 -18.73
CA LYS A 93 -1.87 2.53 -19.61
C LYS A 93 -1.70 1.11 -20.18
N LYS A 94 -2.26 0.10 -19.50
CA LYS A 94 -2.12 -1.31 -19.88
C LYS A 94 -3.30 -1.85 -20.69
N ASN A 95 -4.45 -1.18 -20.68
CA ASN A 95 -5.69 -1.66 -21.27
C ASN A 95 -6.53 -0.48 -21.81
N TYR A 96 -6.23 -0.04 -23.02
CA TYR A 96 -7.00 1.01 -23.69
C TYR A 96 -8.40 0.50 -24.04
N SER A 97 -9.42 1.25 -23.61
CA SER A 97 -10.83 0.99 -23.88
C SER A 97 -11.51 2.27 -24.36
N THR A 98 -12.68 2.17 -24.97
CA THR A 98 -13.49 3.34 -25.37
C THR A 98 -13.88 4.23 -24.19
N ASP A 99 -13.88 3.68 -22.99
CA ASP A 99 -14.30 4.37 -21.76
C ASP A 99 -13.11 5.03 -21.03
N THR A 100 -11.91 4.98 -21.62
CA THR A 100 -10.68 5.51 -21.02
C THR A 100 -10.73 7.04 -20.90
N GLU A 101 -11.16 7.76 -21.94
CA GLU A 101 -11.32 9.22 -21.90
C GLU A 101 -12.32 9.66 -20.82
N ASP A 102 -13.52 9.08 -20.79
CA ASP A 102 -14.55 9.33 -19.77
C ASP A 102 -14.08 9.06 -18.32
N THR A 103 -13.06 8.21 -18.17
CA THR A 103 -12.46 7.92 -16.87
C THR A 103 -11.38 8.94 -16.53
N LEU A 104 -10.57 9.35 -17.50
CA LEU A 104 -9.57 10.41 -17.33
C LEU A 104 -10.22 11.74 -16.98
N ASP A 105 -11.30 12.11 -17.66
CA ASP A 105 -12.04 13.36 -17.38
C ASP A 105 -12.58 13.38 -15.95
N LYS A 106 -13.10 12.26 -15.45
CA LYS A 106 -13.57 12.16 -14.06
C LYS A 106 -12.43 12.26 -13.06
N ILE A 107 -11.26 11.70 -13.39
CA ILE A 107 -10.09 11.78 -12.53
C ILE A 107 -9.60 13.23 -12.47
N GLU A 108 -9.54 13.91 -13.61
CA GLU A 108 -9.21 15.34 -13.72
C GLU A 108 -10.18 16.19 -12.88
N ASP A 109 -11.49 16.03 -13.07
CA ASP A 109 -12.51 16.76 -12.28
C ASP A 109 -12.32 16.55 -10.75
N GLU A 110 -12.03 15.32 -10.33
CA GLU A 110 -11.81 15.00 -8.91
C GLU A 110 -10.50 15.57 -8.37
N LEU A 111 -9.44 15.66 -9.18
CA LEU A 111 -8.16 16.28 -8.77
C LEU A 111 -8.31 17.80 -8.65
N ASP A 112 -9.02 18.43 -9.59
CA ASP A 112 -9.33 19.85 -9.54
C ASP A 112 -10.16 20.21 -8.29
N GLU A 113 -11.15 19.37 -7.93
CA GLU A 113 -11.92 19.55 -6.68
C GLU A 113 -11.03 19.46 -5.43
N ILE A 114 -10.06 18.55 -5.40
CA ILE A 114 -9.11 18.40 -4.29
C ILE A 114 -8.20 19.64 -4.20
N GLU A 115 -7.69 20.11 -5.33
CA GLU A 115 -6.82 21.27 -5.42
C GLU A 115 -7.54 22.54 -4.96
N ASP A 116 -8.80 22.73 -5.39
CA ASP A 116 -9.68 23.82 -4.93
C ASP A 116 -9.94 23.75 -3.42
N GLU A 117 -10.16 22.55 -2.86
CA GLU A 117 -10.31 22.36 -1.42
C GLU A 117 -9.04 22.80 -0.68
N ILE A 118 -7.87 22.34 -1.11
CA ILE A 118 -6.56 22.68 -0.50
C ILE A 118 -6.32 24.19 -0.54
N ASN A 119 -6.54 24.81 -1.69
CA ASN A 119 -6.35 26.25 -1.88
C ASN A 119 -7.25 27.08 -0.97
N LYS A 120 -8.50 26.63 -0.76
CA LYS A 120 -9.43 27.28 0.16
C LYS A 120 -8.97 27.21 1.63
N PHE A 121 -8.32 26.13 2.04
CA PHE A 121 -7.75 26.01 3.40
C PHE A 121 -6.54 26.92 3.60
N ASN A 122 -5.69 27.07 2.57
CA ASN A 122 -4.49 27.91 2.62
C ASN A 122 -4.80 29.41 2.71
N ASP A 123 -5.93 29.86 2.15
CA ASP A 123 -6.35 31.27 2.17
C ASP A 123 -7.18 31.69 3.41
N GLU A 124 -7.94 30.77 4.03
CA GLU A 124 -8.86 31.12 5.13
C GLU A 124 -8.37 30.77 6.55
N GLY A 125 -7.28 30.01 6.71
CA GLY A 125 -6.75 29.65 8.03
C GLY A 125 -7.75 28.86 8.89
N VAL A 126 -8.56 28.00 8.25
CA VAL A 126 -9.61 27.19 8.88
C VAL A 126 -9.15 25.72 8.98
N ASP A 127 -9.47 25.09 10.12
CA ASP A 127 -9.11 23.71 10.46
C ASP A 127 -9.76 22.68 9.51
N PHE A 128 -8.98 21.69 9.07
CA PHE A 128 -9.34 20.63 8.10
C PHE A 128 -10.54 19.75 8.53
N ASN A 129 -11.01 19.89 9.77
CA ASN A 129 -12.05 19.07 10.39
C ASN A 129 -13.50 19.44 10.01
N ASP A 130 -13.75 20.58 9.37
CA ASP A 130 -15.13 21.09 9.16
C ASP A 130 -15.76 20.77 7.78
N VAL A 131 -15.07 20.05 6.88
CA VAL A 131 -15.59 19.76 5.53
C VAL A 131 -16.29 18.40 5.46
N LYS A 132 -17.58 18.41 5.09
CA LYS A 132 -18.42 17.23 4.86
C LYS A 132 -18.16 16.63 3.48
N ILE A 133 -17.61 15.42 3.46
CA ILE A 133 -17.39 14.60 2.27
C ILE A 133 -18.73 14.05 1.76
N LYS A 134 -19.05 14.26 0.47
CA LYS A 134 -20.15 13.56 -0.21
C LYS A 134 -19.63 12.29 -0.88
N ASN A 135 -19.54 11.21 -0.11
CA ASN A 135 -19.27 9.89 -0.66
C ASN A 135 -20.52 9.33 -1.33
N ASN A 136 -20.49 9.19 -2.66
CA ASN A 136 -21.53 8.50 -3.41
C ASN A 136 -21.28 6.98 -3.38
N SER A 137 -21.43 6.39 -2.20
CA SER A 137 -21.61 4.95 -2.04
C SER A 137 -22.52 4.69 -0.85
N LYS A 138 -23.65 4.05 -1.15
CA LYS A 138 -24.83 3.79 -0.29
C LYS A 138 -24.53 3.72 1.21
N ASN A 139 -25.00 4.76 1.91
CA ASN A 139 -25.39 4.86 3.32
C ASN A 139 -25.19 3.62 4.20
N VAL A 140 -24.18 3.69 5.07
CA VAL A 140 -24.35 3.41 6.50
C VAL A 140 -23.68 4.57 7.24
N GLU A 141 -24.49 5.49 7.78
CA GLU A 141 -24.02 6.52 8.71
C GLU A 141 -23.42 5.82 9.93
N PHE A 142 -22.09 5.91 10.06
CA PHE A 142 -21.43 5.78 11.36
C PHE A 142 -21.24 7.19 11.88
N ASP A 143 -22.07 7.58 12.84
CA ASP A 143 -21.84 8.80 13.61
C ASP A 143 -20.45 8.72 14.24
N SER A 144 -19.58 9.64 13.81
CA SER A 144 -18.20 9.77 14.27
C SER A 144 -18.19 10.19 15.74
N LEU A 145 -18.11 9.21 16.63
CA LEU A 145 -17.55 9.38 17.96
C LEU A 145 -16.02 9.39 17.82
N ASN A 146 -15.44 10.59 17.76
CA ASN A 146 -14.04 10.92 18.06
C ASN A 146 -12.96 10.08 17.37
N GLY A 147 -12.57 10.50 16.16
CA GLY A 147 -11.40 10.02 15.44
C GLY A 147 -10.06 10.53 15.99
N GLN A 148 -9.62 10.01 17.14
CA GLN A 148 -8.25 10.23 17.61
C GLN A 148 -7.29 9.05 17.42
N ASN A 149 -7.75 7.83 17.07
CA ASN A 149 -6.92 6.64 17.33
C ASN A 149 -6.50 5.78 16.12
N ASN A 150 -7.00 6.02 14.90
CA ASN A 150 -6.72 5.09 13.77
C ASN A 150 -5.62 5.54 12.80
N VAL A 151 -5.25 6.83 12.77
CA VAL A 151 -4.14 7.35 11.92
C VAL A 151 -2.76 7.11 12.57
N SER A 152 -2.71 6.89 13.89
CA SER A 152 -1.45 6.74 14.63
C SER A 152 -0.71 5.44 14.31
N PHE A 153 -1.40 4.31 14.07
CA PHE A 153 -0.72 3.03 13.92
C PHE A 153 0.16 2.96 12.67
N GLU A 154 -0.42 3.22 11.49
CA GLU A 154 0.29 2.99 10.22
C GLU A 154 1.46 3.97 10.10
N LYS A 155 1.24 5.20 10.57
CA LYS A 155 2.27 6.20 10.78
C LYS A 155 3.32 5.71 11.78
N ASP A 156 2.95 5.22 12.96
CA ASP A 156 3.92 4.76 13.98
C ASP A 156 4.71 3.52 13.57
N PHE A 157 4.09 2.58 12.85
CA PHE A 157 4.78 1.41 12.30
C PHE A 157 5.69 1.80 11.14
N LYS A 158 5.20 2.56 10.15
CA LYS A 158 6.02 3.05 9.02
C LYS A 158 7.11 3.99 9.49
N ASP A 159 6.87 4.87 10.44
CA ASP A 159 7.87 5.80 10.97
C ASP A 159 8.93 5.04 11.77
N LYS A 160 8.57 4.05 12.59
CA LYS A 160 9.56 3.20 13.28
C LYS A 160 10.30 2.27 12.33
N PHE A 161 9.63 1.72 11.33
CA PHE A 161 10.24 0.82 10.35
C PHE A 161 11.15 1.61 9.39
N SER A 162 10.63 2.67 8.78
CA SER A 162 11.35 3.60 7.89
C SER A 162 12.48 4.27 8.63
N SER A 163 12.30 4.84 9.82
CA SER A 163 13.42 5.46 10.54
C SER A 163 14.54 4.46 10.84
N VAL A 164 14.21 3.19 11.10
CA VAL A 164 15.24 2.15 11.25
C VAL A 164 15.94 1.92 9.90
N PHE A 165 15.22 1.73 8.80
CA PHE A 165 15.80 1.57 7.46
C PHE A 165 16.59 2.81 7.00
N ASP A 166 16.06 4.01 7.14
CA ASP A 166 16.74 5.27 6.83
C ASP A 166 18.02 5.44 7.65
N ASN A 167 18.01 5.10 8.94
CA ASN A 167 19.22 5.10 9.76
C ASN A 167 20.25 4.05 9.32
N ILE A 168 19.79 2.90 8.78
CA ILE A 168 20.65 1.82 8.29
C ILE A 168 21.24 2.15 6.91
N PHE A 169 20.42 2.59 5.96
CA PHE A 169 20.81 2.81 4.57
C PHE A 169 21.44 4.20 4.40
N ASN A 170 20.86 5.24 4.99
CA ASN A 170 21.27 6.65 4.81
C ASN A 170 22.17 7.17 5.96
N GLY A 171 22.23 6.49 7.10
CA GLY A 171 23.02 6.93 8.26
C GLY A 171 24.54 6.75 8.13
N LYS A 172 25.30 7.74 8.67
CA LYS A 172 26.78 7.80 8.74
C LYS A 172 27.43 6.98 9.89
N LYS A 173 26.76 5.96 10.47
CA LYS A 173 27.32 5.16 11.59
C LYS A 173 27.28 3.63 11.37
N ASN A 174 28.27 2.98 12.01
CA ASN A 174 28.60 1.54 12.20
C ASN A 174 28.34 0.54 11.05
N ASN A 175 29.34 0.36 10.17
CA ASN A 175 29.43 -0.69 9.13
C ASN A 175 29.02 -2.10 9.61
N LYS A 176 29.24 -2.42 10.90
CA LYS A 176 28.87 -3.72 11.49
C LYS A 176 27.36 -3.97 11.46
N MET A 177 26.54 -2.97 11.77
CA MET A 177 25.08 -3.11 11.81
C MET A 177 24.53 -3.30 10.40
N LYS A 178 24.97 -2.46 9.45
CA LYS A 178 24.65 -2.63 8.02
C LYS A 178 24.98 -4.05 7.53
N ASN A 179 26.18 -4.55 7.85
CA ASN A 179 26.59 -5.90 7.47
C ASN A 179 25.66 -6.98 8.09
N ILE A 180 25.27 -6.87 9.36
CA ILE A 180 24.35 -7.83 10.00
C ILE A 180 23.01 -7.84 9.27
N ILE A 181 22.42 -6.67 9.01
CA ILE A 181 21.11 -6.57 8.34
C ILE A 181 21.16 -7.13 6.92
N PHE A 182 22.22 -6.84 6.16
CA PHE A 182 22.43 -7.44 4.84
C PHE A 182 22.61 -8.96 4.87
N THR A 183 23.00 -9.55 6.01
CA THR A 183 23.11 -11.00 6.15
C THR A 183 21.82 -11.70 6.57
N LEU A 184 20.84 -10.99 7.16
CA LEU A 184 19.59 -11.59 7.67
C LEU A 184 18.84 -12.45 6.64
N PRO A 185 18.67 -12.05 5.37
CA PRO A 185 17.95 -12.85 4.38
C PRO A 185 18.63 -14.20 4.07
N PHE A 186 19.92 -14.33 4.38
CA PHE A 186 20.73 -15.51 4.09
C PHE A 186 20.93 -16.41 5.32
N MET A 187 20.45 -15.99 6.50
CA MET A 187 20.52 -16.79 7.72
C MET A 187 19.47 -17.90 7.71
N SER A 188 19.75 -19.01 8.40
CA SER A 188 18.73 -20.04 8.59
C SER A 188 17.65 -19.54 9.55
N LYS A 189 16.42 -20.08 9.42
CA LYS A 189 15.30 -19.75 10.32
C LYS A 189 15.67 -19.97 11.79
N ASN A 190 16.34 -21.08 12.11
CA ASN A 190 16.80 -21.38 13.46
C ASN A 190 17.77 -20.32 13.99
N ASP A 191 18.71 -19.84 13.16
CA ASP A 191 19.66 -18.80 13.57
C ASP A 191 18.95 -17.46 13.81
N LEU A 192 17.93 -17.14 13.00
CA LEU A 192 17.10 -15.95 13.19
C LEU A 192 16.29 -16.04 14.49
N HIS A 193 15.76 -17.22 14.83
CA HIS A 193 15.04 -17.44 16.10
C HIS A 193 15.98 -17.26 17.29
N GLU A 194 17.19 -17.83 17.23
CA GLU A 194 18.20 -17.65 18.27
C GLU A 194 18.62 -16.18 18.43
N LEU A 195 18.73 -15.45 17.31
CA LEU A 195 19.01 -14.01 17.32
C LEU A 195 17.90 -13.21 17.99
N VAL A 196 16.63 -13.53 17.69
CA VAL A 196 15.48 -12.92 18.36
C VAL A 196 15.53 -13.17 19.87
N GLU A 197 15.75 -14.41 20.31
CA GLU A 197 15.85 -14.71 21.74
C GLU A 197 16.99 -13.93 22.42
N LYS A 198 18.14 -13.76 21.76
CA LYS A 198 19.24 -12.94 22.29
C LYS A 198 18.85 -11.47 22.44
N ILE A 199 18.09 -10.92 21.50
CA ILE A 199 17.57 -9.54 21.58
C ILE A 199 16.56 -9.42 22.72
N LEU A 200 15.60 -10.35 22.82
CA LEU A 200 14.57 -10.32 23.85
C LEU A 200 15.14 -10.48 25.28
N ASN A 201 16.28 -11.17 25.41
CA ASN A 201 17.00 -11.32 26.67
C ASN A 201 18.00 -10.19 26.97
N ASP A 202 17.93 -9.06 26.24
CA ASP A 202 18.80 -7.88 26.41
C ASP A 202 20.31 -8.19 26.35
N ASP A 203 20.74 -9.16 25.51
CA ASP A 203 22.16 -9.46 25.34
C ASP A 203 22.93 -8.22 24.86
N GLU A 204 23.94 -7.79 25.63
CA GLU A 204 24.71 -6.56 25.38
C GLU A 204 25.29 -6.49 23.95
N LYS A 205 25.57 -7.64 23.33
CA LYS A 205 26.10 -7.73 21.97
C LYS A 205 25.09 -7.27 20.91
N TYR A 206 23.79 -7.41 21.18
CA TYR A 206 22.70 -7.15 20.24
C TYR A 206 21.78 -6.01 20.68
N LYS A 207 22.10 -5.28 21.75
CA LYS A 207 21.30 -4.16 22.28
C LYS A 207 20.97 -3.05 21.26
N GLU A 208 21.77 -2.91 20.20
CA GLU A 208 21.57 -1.93 19.14
C GLU A 208 20.65 -2.45 18.01
N LEU A 209 20.34 -3.74 17.99
CA LEU A 209 19.55 -4.39 16.95
C LEU A 209 18.09 -4.45 17.38
N ASN A 210 17.24 -3.69 16.69
CA ASN A 210 15.81 -3.70 16.93
C ASN A 210 15.17 -4.94 16.28
N ILE A 211 14.39 -5.71 17.04
CA ILE A 211 13.69 -6.91 16.55
C ILE A 211 12.87 -6.67 15.27
N VAL A 212 12.35 -5.44 15.08
CA VAL A 212 11.60 -5.01 13.90
C VAL A 212 12.29 -5.35 12.58
N VAL A 213 13.63 -5.26 12.52
CA VAL A 213 14.38 -5.51 11.27
C VAL A 213 14.47 -7.00 10.93
N ILE A 214 14.18 -7.88 11.89
CA ILE A 214 14.30 -9.32 11.73
C ILE A 214 12.95 -9.92 11.34
N LEU A 215 11.83 -9.32 11.81
CA LEU A 215 10.47 -9.82 11.59
C LEU A 215 10.16 -10.22 10.13
N PRO A 216 10.55 -9.46 9.08
CA PRO A 216 10.29 -9.84 7.70
C PRO A 216 10.93 -11.16 7.25
N PHE A 217 11.97 -11.61 7.96
CA PHE A 217 12.75 -12.79 7.64
C PHE A 217 12.41 -14.00 8.52
N LEU A 218 11.56 -13.84 9.55
CA LEU A 218 11.09 -14.95 10.39
C LEU A 218 10.08 -15.81 9.64
N ASP A 219 9.84 -17.04 10.10
CA ASP A 219 8.68 -17.79 9.65
C ASP A 219 7.43 -17.40 10.44
N LYS A 220 6.28 -17.65 9.81
CA LYS A 220 4.98 -17.22 10.31
C LYS A 220 4.64 -17.93 11.61
N GLU A 221 5.02 -19.21 11.74
CA GLU A 221 4.81 -20.01 12.93
C GLU A 221 5.55 -19.45 14.15
N TYR A 222 6.78 -18.95 13.97
CA TYR A 222 7.53 -18.29 15.04
C TYR A 222 6.98 -16.89 15.35
N CYS A 223 6.52 -16.14 14.35
CA CYS A 223 5.81 -14.88 14.57
C CYS A 223 4.53 -15.07 15.41
N ASP A 224 3.75 -16.12 15.15
CA ASP A 224 2.57 -16.48 15.94
C ASP A 224 2.93 -16.75 17.41
N GLN A 225 4.00 -17.50 17.66
CA GLN A 225 4.49 -17.80 19.01
C GLN A 225 4.93 -16.53 19.73
N LEU A 226 5.68 -15.67 19.04
CA LEU A 226 6.19 -14.43 19.60
C LEU A 226 5.06 -13.43 19.90
N PHE A 227 4.06 -13.34 19.03
CA PHE A 227 2.85 -12.56 19.28
C PHE A 227 2.12 -13.04 20.53
N MET A 228 1.85 -14.34 20.65
CA MET A 228 1.19 -14.89 21.84
C MET A 228 2.03 -14.71 23.10
N ARG A 229 3.36 -14.79 23.01
CA ARG A 229 4.27 -14.48 24.11
C ARG A 229 4.10 -13.03 24.58
N PHE A 230 4.08 -12.06 23.66
CA PHE A 230 3.88 -10.66 24.01
C PHE A 230 2.50 -10.39 24.60
N VAL A 231 1.45 -11.04 24.07
CA VAL A 231 0.09 -10.99 24.64
C VAL A 231 0.06 -11.53 26.07
N LEU A 232 0.75 -12.65 26.34
CA LEU A 232 0.81 -13.26 27.68
C LEU A 232 1.64 -12.47 28.68
N GLU A 233 2.72 -11.82 28.22
CA GLU A 233 3.53 -10.90 29.03
C GLU A 233 2.78 -9.60 29.36
N GLY A 234 1.82 -9.20 28.53
CA GLY A 234 0.96 -8.03 28.73
C GLY A 234 1.78 -6.76 28.96
N LYS A 235 1.42 -5.99 29.99
CA LYS A 235 2.13 -4.74 30.35
C LYS A 235 3.59 -4.91 30.77
N ALA A 236 4.04 -6.13 31.09
CA ALA A 236 5.44 -6.40 31.40
C ALA A 236 6.30 -6.54 30.13
N CYS A 237 5.67 -6.75 28.97
CA CYS A 237 6.38 -6.85 27.70
C CYS A 237 6.98 -5.49 27.32
N LYS A 238 8.27 -5.47 27.01
CA LYS A 238 8.95 -4.28 26.48
C LYS A 238 8.60 -3.99 25.01
N HIS A 239 7.97 -4.96 24.34
CA HIS A 239 7.67 -4.92 22.92
C HIS A 239 6.17 -4.81 22.70
N SER A 240 5.76 -3.98 21.75
CA SER A 240 4.35 -3.82 21.42
C SER A 240 3.88 -4.96 20.50
N ILE A 241 2.73 -5.56 20.81
CA ILE A 241 2.09 -6.60 19.98
C ILE A 241 1.79 -6.08 18.56
N VAL A 242 1.46 -4.79 18.46
CA VAL A 242 1.22 -4.02 17.25
C VAL A 242 2.35 -4.19 16.24
N THR A 243 3.59 -4.24 16.72
CA THR A 243 4.79 -4.32 15.89
C THR A 243 4.91 -5.64 15.13
N ILE A 244 4.41 -6.75 15.71
CA ILE A 244 4.55 -8.09 15.13
C ILE A 244 3.32 -8.53 14.35
N VAL A 245 2.14 -8.00 14.69
CA VAL A 245 0.85 -8.36 14.10
C VAL A 245 0.82 -8.43 12.56
N PRO A 246 1.48 -7.55 11.78
CA PRO A 246 1.52 -7.68 10.31
C PRO A 246 2.09 -9.01 9.80
N PHE A 247 2.91 -9.68 10.61
CA PHE A 247 3.58 -10.94 10.28
C PHE A 247 2.90 -12.17 10.88
N VAL A 248 1.87 -11.96 11.72
CA VAL A 248 1.11 -13.03 12.39
C VAL A 248 0.13 -13.67 11.41
N SER A 249 -0.12 -14.97 11.56
CA SER A 249 -1.10 -15.70 10.78
C SER A 249 -2.53 -15.29 11.13
N LYS A 250 -3.40 -15.28 10.12
CA LYS A 250 -4.85 -15.08 10.34
C LYS A 250 -5.40 -16.09 11.33
N THR A 251 -5.00 -17.36 11.22
CA THR A 251 -5.39 -18.43 12.15
C THR A 251 -5.02 -18.13 13.60
N CYS A 252 -3.85 -17.54 13.87
CA CYS A 252 -3.46 -17.13 15.22
C CYS A 252 -4.28 -15.94 15.71
N LEU A 253 -4.52 -14.94 14.84
CA LEU A 253 -5.36 -13.79 15.19
C LEU A 253 -6.81 -14.21 15.48
N SER A 254 -7.41 -15.10 14.68
CA SER A 254 -8.76 -15.61 14.93
C SER A 254 -8.86 -16.35 16.26
N LYS A 255 -7.86 -17.18 16.59
CA LYS A 255 -7.79 -17.85 17.90
C LYS A 255 -7.65 -16.85 19.04
N PHE A 256 -6.82 -15.82 18.87
CA PHE A 256 -6.68 -14.75 19.84
C PHE A 256 -8.01 -14.02 20.07
N VAL A 257 -8.76 -13.73 19.00
CA VAL A 257 -10.10 -13.11 19.07
C VAL A 257 -11.09 -13.99 19.82
N ASP A 258 -11.14 -15.29 19.49
CA ASP A 258 -12.02 -16.24 20.20
C ASP A 258 -11.70 -16.28 21.71
N GLU A 259 -10.41 -16.31 22.06
CA GLU A 259 -9.96 -16.28 23.46
C GLU A 259 -10.24 -14.93 24.15
N TYR A 260 -10.11 -13.83 23.42
CA TYR A 260 -10.47 -12.50 23.91
C TYR A 260 -11.96 -12.40 24.22
N ILE A 261 -12.83 -12.90 23.36
CA ILE A 261 -14.28 -12.90 23.58
C ILE A 261 -14.66 -13.79 24.77
N ASN A 262 -13.89 -14.84 25.02
CA ASN A 262 -14.02 -15.70 26.21
C ASN A 262 -13.46 -15.05 27.50
N GLY A 263 -13.05 -13.79 27.45
CA GLY A 263 -12.62 -13.01 28.61
C GLY A 263 -11.13 -13.12 28.94
N LYS A 264 -10.31 -13.71 28.07
CA LYS A 264 -8.84 -13.64 28.20
C LYS A 264 -8.30 -12.35 27.59
N TYR A 265 -7.07 -11.97 27.93
CA TYR A 265 -6.34 -10.87 27.27
C TYR A 265 -7.09 -9.52 27.21
N GLN A 266 -7.95 -9.23 28.19
CA GLN A 266 -8.80 -8.03 28.19
C GLN A 266 -8.01 -6.73 28.37
N ASP A 267 -6.74 -6.82 28.76
CA ASP A 267 -5.79 -5.71 28.83
C ASP A 267 -5.21 -5.32 27.47
N VAL A 268 -5.45 -6.12 26.43
CA VAL A 268 -5.08 -5.79 25.05
C VAL A 268 -6.04 -4.76 24.47
N GLU A 269 -5.47 -3.68 23.93
CA GLU A 269 -6.23 -2.66 23.21
C GLU A 269 -6.63 -3.18 21.81
N MET A 270 -7.81 -3.81 21.76
CA MET A 270 -8.31 -4.49 20.56
C MET A 270 -8.46 -3.57 19.34
N ASN A 271 -8.69 -2.27 19.56
CA ASN A 271 -8.82 -1.28 18.48
C ASN A 271 -7.59 -1.24 17.57
N MET A 272 -6.40 -1.48 18.14
CA MET A 272 -5.14 -1.48 17.40
C MET A 272 -4.97 -2.70 16.48
N LEU A 273 -5.85 -3.69 16.58
CA LEU A 273 -5.77 -4.94 15.84
C LEU A 273 -6.78 -5.03 14.70
N TYR A 274 -7.81 -4.18 14.66
CA TYR A 274 -8.94 -4.31 13.71
C TYR A 274 -8.51 -4.37 12.25
N GLN A 275 -7.52 -3.57 11.85
CA GLN A 275 -7.03 -3.54 10.47
C GLN A 275 -6.35 -4.85 10.01
N PHE A 276 -6.03 -5.75 10.94
CA PHE A 276 -5.39 -7.03 10.67
C PHE A 276 -6.33 -8.23 10.79
N LEU A 277 -7.50 -8.01 11.38
CA LEU A 277 -8.52 -9.04 11.52
C LEU A 277 -9.28 -9.20 10.21
N ASP A 278 -9.78 -10.41 9.97
CA ASP A 278 -10.75 -10.60 8.89
C ASP A 278 -12.14 -10.11 9.31
N SER A 279 -13.04 -10.00 8.33
CA SER A 279 -14.40 -9.51 8.54
C SER A 279 -15.20 -10.34 9.54
N GLU A 280 -14.94 -11.65 9.64
CA GLU A 280 -15.67 -12.53 10.55
C GLU A 280 -15.21 -12.27 11.99
N ASP A 281 -13.91 -12.16 12.21
CA ASP A 281 -13.34 -11.85 13.52
C ASP A 281 -13.71 -10.44 14.00
N VAL A 282 -13.71 -9.43 13.11
CA VAL A 282 -14.22 -8.08 13.44
C VAL A 282 -15.67 -8.15 13.88
N LYS A 283 -16.52 -8.91 13.16
CA LYS A 283 -17.93 -9.10 13.52
C LYS A 283 -18.10 -9.79 14.87
N LYS A 284 -17.27 -10.79 15.19
CA LYS A 284 -17.29 -11.44 16.51
C LYS A 284 -16.97 -10.44 17.63
N VAL A 285 -15.92 -9.62 17.46
CA VAL A 285 -15.55 -8.59 18.45
C VAL A 285 -16.64 -7.55 18.60
N PHE A 286 -17.24 -7.09 17.50
CA PHE A 286 -18.36 -6.15 17.53
C PHE A 286 -19.55 -6.70 18.33
N ASN A 287 -19.95 -7.95 18.09
CA ASN A 287 -21.04 -8.59 18.85
C ASN A 287 -20.69 -8.73 20.34
N TYR A 288 -19.43 -9.04 20.66
CA TYR A 288 -18.96 -9.09 22.04
C TYR A 288 -19.08 -7.72 22.72
N ILE A 289 -18.66 -6.64 22.06
CA ILE A 289 -18.80 -5.27 22.60
C ILE A 289 -20.27 -4.92 22.85
N LEU A 290 -21.18 -5.22 21.90
CA LEU A 290 -22.62 -5.01 22.07
C LEU A 290 -23.21 -5.82 23.23
N SER A 291 -22.70 -7.02 23.48
CA SER A 291 -23.16 -7.83 24.61
C SER A 291 -22.72 -7.26 25.96
N LYS A 292 -21.64 -6.48 26.01
CA LYS A 292 -21.08 -5.87 27.22
C LYS A 292 -21.67 -4.50 27.55
N THR A 293 -22.21 -3.78 26.56
CA THR A 293 -22.81 -2.45 26.74
C THR A 293 -24.26 -2.47 27.24
N ASN A 294 -24.84 -3.65 27.43
CA ASN A 294 -26.21 -3.83 27.96
C ASN A 294 -26.25 -4.08 29.49
N ASP A 295 -25.12 -3.97 30.19
CA ASP A 295 -24.99 -3.97 31.66
C ASP A 295 -24.58 -2.57 32.17
#